data_AF-A0A9N9J346-F1
#
_entry.id   AF-A0A9N9J346-F1
#
_cell.length_a   1.000
_cell.length_b   1.000
_cell.length_c   1.000
_cell.angle_alpha   90.00
_cell.angle_beta   90.00
_cell.angle_gamma   90.00
#
_symmetry.space_group_name_H-M   'P 1'
#
loop_
_entity.id
_entity.type
_entity.pdbx_description
1 polymer ?
#
loop_
_entity_poly.entity_id
_entity_poly.type
_entity_poly.pdbx_seq_one_letter_code
_entity_poly.pdbx_strand_id
1 'polypeptide(L)'
;PSDAYQASHQLQDGDVILLATDGFFDNVFAEEAVSIVNKELQDVASRDFEELRSHVRRLSRRLTDTARRYSMDPRRVSPFSQSAKKSGESRTGG
;
A
#
# COMPACT_ATOMS: atom_id res chain seq x y z
N PRO A 1 -17.46 -4.10 -21.21
CA PRO A 1 -17.07 -3.52 -19.90
C PRO A 1 -17.08 -1.99 -19.97
N SER A 2 -18.26 -1.38 -19.84
CA SER A 2 -18.51 0.07 -19.87
C SER A 2 -18.40 0.74 -18.49
N ASP A 3 -18.39 -0.06 -17.42
CA ASP A 3 -18.62 0.43 -16.06
C ASP A 3 -17.32 0.54 -15.23
N ALA A 4 -16.18 0.21 -15.84
CA ALA A 4 -14.89 0.39 -15.20
C ALA A 4 -14.52 1.88 -15.19
N TYR A 5 -14.22 2.43 -14.01
CA TYR A 5 -13.64 3.76 -13.92
C TYR A 5 -12.28 3.78 -14.62
N GLN A 6 -12.08 4.77 -15.50
CA GLN A 6 -10.84 4.96 -16.23
C GLN A 6 -10.24 6.31 -15.85
N ALA A 7 -8.93 6.30 -15.59
CA ALA A 7 -8.14 7.49 -15.36
C ALA A 7 -6.82 7.38 -16.12
N SER A 8 -6.21 8.52 -16.42
CA SER A 8 -4.90 8.60 -17.07
C SER A 8 -4.01 9.54 -16.29
N HIS A 9 -2.73 9.20 -16.18
CA HIS A 9 -1.72 10.01 -15.52
C HIS A 9 -0.42 9.94 -16.30
N GLN A 10 0.24 11.08 -16.50
CA GLN A 10 1.59 11.13 -17.08
C GLN A 10 2.61 10.79 -15.99
N LEU A 11 3.40 9.73 -16.18
CA LEU A 11 4.41 9.31 -15.19
C LEU A 11 5.71 10.11 -15.34
N GLN A 12 6.44 10.20 -14.23
CA GLN A 12 7.77 10.78 -14.12
C GLN A 12 8.77 9.72 -13.61
N ASP A 13 10.06 9.96 -13.85
CA ASP A 13 11.12 9.11 -13.33
C ASP A 13 11.07 9.06 -11.80
N GLY A 14 11.08 7.85 -11.26
CA GLY A 14 10.96 7.60 -9.82
C GLY A 14 9.52 7.39 -9.31
N ASP A 15 8.50 7.57 -10.16
CA ASP A 15 7.13 7.24 -9.78
C ASP A 15 6.95 5.74 -9.51
N VAL A 16 6.22 5.43 -8.44
CA VAL A 16 5.89 4.05 -8.05
C VAL A 16 4.37 3.86 -8.10
N ILE A 17 3.93 2.90 -8.90
CA ILE A 17 2.52 2.51 -8.98
C ILE A 17 2.29 1.34 -8.03
N LEU A 18 1.48 1.56 -6.99
CA LEU A 18 1.04 0.52 -6.07
C LEU A 18 -0.40 0.09 -6.42
N LEU A 19 -0.54 -1.14 -6.90
CA LEU A 19 -1.84 -1.79 -7.08
C LEU A 19 -2.01 -2.84 -5.98
N ALA A 20 -3.12 -2.76 -5.25
CA ALA A 20 -3.45 -3.69 -4.19
C ALA A 20 -4.97 -3.85 -4.07
N THR A 21 -5.40 -4.89 -3.37
CA THR A 21 -6.82 -5.08 -3.02
C THR A 21 -7.16 -4.28 -1.76
N ASP A 22 -8.45 -4.23 -1.45
CA ASP A 22 -9.00 -3.65 -0.21
C ASP A 22 -8.28 -4.13 1.06
N GLY A 23 -7.96 -5.41 1.20
CA GLY A 23 -7.26 -5.94 2.38
C GLY A 23 -5.92 -5.24 2.71
N PHE A 24 -5.27 -4.60 1.73
CA PHE A 24 -4.14 -3.71 1.99
C PHE A 24 -4.61 -2.31 2.44
N PHE A 25 -5.47 -1.66 1.66
CA PHE A 25 -5.90 -0.28 1.89
C PHE A 25 -6.78 -0.11 3.13
N ASP A 26 -7.46 -1.16 3.58
CA ASP A 26 -8.23 -1.20 4.82
C ASP A 26 -7.34 -1.20 6.07
N ASN A 27 -6.08 -1.60 5.92
CA ASN A 27 -5.16 -1.89 7.02
C ASN A 27 -3.93 -0.97 7.07
N VAL A 28 -3.53 -0.38 5.94
CA VAL A 28 -2.34 0.47 5.82
C VAL A 28 -2.73 1.87 5.34
N PHE A 29 -2.32 2.91 6.08
CA PHE A 29 -2.53 4.29 5.64
C PHE A 29 -1.63 4.65 4.45
N ALA A 30 -2.05 5.58 3.61
CA ALA A 30 -1.29 5.99 2.43
C ALA A 30 0.10 6.51 2.80
N GLU A 31 0.22 7.28 3.89
CA GLU A 31 1.48 7.82 4.40
C GLU A 31 2.43 6.71 4.89
N GLU A 32 1.88 5.65 5.48
CA GLU A 32 2.67 4.47 5.88
C GLU A 32 3.16 3.70 4.66
N ALA A 33 2.30 3.52 3.64
CA ALA A 33 2.69 2.89 2.39
C ALA A 33 3.83 3.66 1.71
N VAL A 34 3.71 4.99 1.60
CA VAL A 34 4.74 5.88 1.05
C VAL A 34 6.04 5.76 1.87
N SER A 35 5.97 5.76 3.20
CA SER A 35 7.15 5.59 4.06
C SER A 35 7.86 4.26 3.83
N ILE A 36 7.12 3.16 3.64
CA ILE A 36 7.68 1.84 3.35
C ILE A 36 8.34 1.84 1.97
N VAL A 37 7.68 2.39 0.94
CA VAL A 37 8.21 2.49 -0.42
C VAL A 37 9.52 3.27 -0.43
N ASN A 38 9.53 4.47 0.15
CA ASN A 38 10.71 5.32 0.20
C ASN A 38 11.88 4.62 0.90
N LYS A 39 11.61 3.88 1.99
CA LYS A 39 12.64 3.14 2.72
C LYS A 39 13.23 1.97 1.93
N GLU A 40 12.41 1.19 1.23
CA GLU A 40 12.88 0.00 0.51
C GLU A 40 13.57 0.34 -0.82
N LEU A 41 13.24 1.50 -1.40
CA LEU A 41 13.79 1.98 -2.67
C LEU A 41 14.85 3.07 -2.51
N GLN A 42 15.17 3.50 -1.28
CA GLN A 42 16.09 4.61 -1.01
C GLN A 42 17.45 4.47 -1.73
N ASP A 43 17.97 3.24 -1.78
CA ASP A 43 19.31 2.95 -2.31
C ASP A 43 19.28 2.37 -3.73
N VAL A 44 18.12 2.39 -4.41
CA VAL A 44 18.00 1.94 -5.80
C VAL A 44 18.56 3.00 -6.72
N ALA A 45 19.88 2.99 -6.88
CA ALA A 45 20.61 3.88 -7.79
C ALA A 45 20.90 3.21 -9.14
N SER A 46 20.74 1.89 -9.25
CA SER A 46 21.17 1.16 -10.43
C SER A 46 20.12 1.17 -11.54
N ARG A 47 20.60 1.30 -12.78
CA ARG A 47 19.83 0.99 -13.99
C ARG A 47 19.79 -0.52 -14.24
N ASP A 48 20.23 -1.33 -13.27
CA ASP A 48 20.21 -2.78 -13.38
C ASP A 48 18.80 -3.29 -13.10
N PHE A 49 18.20 -3.89 -14.11
CA PHE A 49 16.85 -4.39 -14.06
C PHE A 49 16.69 -5.54 -13.05
N GLU A 50 17.71 -6.37 -12.84
CA GLU A 50 17.59 -7.51 -11.90
C GLU A 50 17.68 -7.05 -10.44
N GLU A 51 18.52 -6.05 -10.16
CA GLU A 51 18.56 -5.41 -8.84
C GLU A 51 17.22 -4.72 -8.54
N LEU A 52 16.72 -3.90 -9.47
CA LEU A 52 15.41 -3.25 -9.34
C LEU A 52 14.30 -4.29 -9.08
N ARG A 53 14.30 -5.40 -9.84
CA ARG A 53 13.33 -6.48 -9.66
C ARG A 53 13.40 -7.11 -8.27
N SER A 54 14.60 -7.31 -7.73
CA SER A 54 14.80 -7.82 -6.37
C SER A 54 14.24 -6.85 -5.32
N HIS A 55 14.51 -5.55 -5.47
CA HIS A 55 13.98 -4.50 -4.61
C HIS A 55 12.45 -4.44 -4.66
N VAL A 56 11.85 -4.47 -5.86
CA VAL A 56 10.39 -4.49 -6.03
C VAL A 56 9.76 -5.72 -5.36
N ARG A 57 10.35 -6.91 -5.51
CA ARG A 57 9.85 -8.13 -4.83
C ARG A 57 9.89 -8.00 -3.31
N ARG A 58 10.99 -7.44 -2.77
CA ARG A 58 11.14 -7.20 -1.33
C ARG A 58 10.13 -6.17 -0.84
N LEU A 59 9.92 -5.09 -1.59
CA LEU A 59 8.90 -4.07 -1.32
C LEU A 59 7.50 -4.69 -1.30
N SER A 60 7.10 -5.45 -2.31
CA SER A 60 5.79 -6.13 -2.34
C SER A 60 5.58 -7.02 -1.12
N ARG A 61 6.61 -7.77 -0.70
CA ARG A 61 6.55 -8.60 0.51
C ARG A 61 6.42 -7.74 1.76
N ARG A 62 7.20 -6.66 1.87
CA ARG A 62 7.18 -5.76 3.02
C ARG A 62 5.82 -5.08 3.20
N LEU A 63 5.21 -4.64 2.11
CA LEU A 63 3.87 -4.03 2.10
C LEU A 63 2.81 -5.05 2.55
N THR A 64 2.80 -6.25 1.95
CA THR A 64 1.82 -7.29 2.28
C THR A 64 1.97 -7.85 3.69
N ASP A 65 3.21 -8.10 4.15
CA ASP A 65 3.48 -8.51 5.53
C ASP A 65 3.08 -7.43 6.55
N THR A 66 3.18 -6.15 6.17
CA THR A 66 2.75 -5.04 7.03
C THR A 66 1.24 -4.96 7.11
N ALA A 67 0.52 -5.03 5.98
CA ALA A 67 -0.93 -5.09 5.97
C ALA A 67 -1.46 -6.26 6.80
N ARG A 68 -0.89 -7.46 6.64
CA ARG A 68 -1.27 -8.65 7.42
C ARG A 68 -1.04 -8.46 8.92
N ARG A 69 0.10 -7.87 9.33
CA ARG A 69 0.36 -7.61 10.75
C ARG A 69 -0.64 -6.60 11.32
N TYR A 70 -1.00 -5.59 10.55
CA TYR A 70 -1.95 -4.56 10.96
C TYR A 70 -3.39 -5.08 11.02
N SER A 71 -3.80 -5.96 10.10
CA SER A 71 -5.13 -6.57 10.14
C SER A 71 -5.34 -7.48 11.34
N MET A 72 -4.25 -8.08 11.84
CA MET A 72 -4.27 -8.97 13.00
C MET A 72 -4.09 -8.25 14.34
N ASP A 73 -3.90 -6.92 14.36
CA ASP A 73 -3.78 -6.14 15.61
C ASP A 73 -5.13 -5.53 16.01
N PRO A 74 -5.86 -6.12 16.98
CA PRO A 74 -7.21 -5.67 17.34
C PRO A 74 -7.23 -4.29 18.02
N ARG A 75 -6.08 -3.76 18.44
CA ARG A 75 -5.98 -2.45 19.10
C ARG A 75 -5.66 -1.32 18.12
N ARG A 76 -5.29 -1.67 16.89
CA ARG A 76 -4.92 -0.68 15.88
C ARG A 76 -6.16 -0.01 15.31
N VAL A 77 -6.13 1.32 15.22
CA VAL A 77 -7.08 2.06 14.40
C VAL A 77 -6.59 2.00 12.96
N SER A 78 -7.21 1.13 12.16
CA SER A 78 -6.96 1.00 10.74
C SER A 78 -7.75 2.03 9.91
N PRO A 79 -7.36 2.30 8.64
CA PRO A 79 -8.18 3.09 7.70
C PRO A 79 -9.63 2.64 7.64
N PHE A 80 -9.87 1.32 7.61
CA PHE A 80 -11.22 0.75 7.65
C PHE A 80 -11.97 1.15 8.93
N SER A 81 -11.38 0.92 10.11
CA SER A 81 -12.04 1.22 11.38
C SER A 81 -12.34 2.71 11.55
N GLN A 82 -11.47 3.58 11.02
CA GLN A 82 -11.69 5.02 11.01
C GLN A 82 -12.86 5.39 10.09
N SER A 83 -12.94 4.77 8.91
CA SER A 83 -14.01 5.02 7.95
C SER A 83 -15.36 4.49 8.45
N ALA A 84 -15.39 3.29 9.03
CA ALA A 84 -16.58 2.72 9.68
C ALA A 84 -17.12 3.66 10.76
N LYS A 85 -16.24 4.17 11.64
CA LYS A 85 -16.62 5.12 12.69
C LYS A 85 -17.21 6.41 12.14
N LYS A 86 -16.66 6.95 11.04
CA LYS A 86 -17.20 8.14 10.37
C LYS A 86 -18.59 7.88 9.77
N SER A 87 -18.87 6.66 9.33
CA SER A 87 -20.17 6.23 8.83
C SER A 87 -21.17 5.83 9.93
N GLY A 88 -20.80 5.96 11.21
CA GLY A 88 -21.65 5.62 12.35
C GLY A 88 -21.59 4.15 12.79
N GLU A 89 -20.72 3.33 12.18
CA GLU A 89 -20.52 1.93 12.56
C GLU A 89 -19.23 1.77 13.39
N SER A 90 -19.31 1.22 14.60
CA SER A 90 -18.12 0.91 15.39
C SER A 90 -17.66 -0.52 15.13
N ARG A 91 -16.80 -0.71 14.11
CA ARG A 91 -16.16 -2.00 13.80
C ARG A 91 -14.64 -1.92 13.98
N THR A 92 -14.10 -2.90 14.68
CA THR A 92 -12.66 -3.13 14.81
C THR A 92 -12.30 -4.34 13.94
N GLY A 93 -11.61 -4.09 12.82
CA GLY A 93 -11.11 -5.13 11.91
C GLY A 93 -11.73 -5.09 10.51
N GLY A 94 -10.91 -5.48 9.53
CA GLY A 94 -11.19 -5.63 8.09
C GLY A 94 -10.17 -6.56 7.46
#